data_AF-A0A349P8P4-F1
#
_entry.id   AF-A0A349P8P4-F1
#
_cell.length_a   1.000
_cell.length_b   1.000
_cell.length_c   1.000
_cell.angle_alpha   90.00
_cell.angle_beta   90.00
_cell.angle_gamma   90.00
#
_symmetry.space_group_name_H-M   'P 1'
#
loop_
_entity.id
_entity.type
_entity.pdbx_description
1 polymer ?
#
loop_
_entity_poly.entity_id
_entity_poly.type
_entity_poly.pdbx_seq_one_letter_code
_entity_poly.pdbx_strand_id
1 'polypeptide(L)'
;MIRPGLAAPWDRYLLCRTADCATVYFHPKGAVFKQVDVTVPVYFKTGAEPVYACYCAGVTKAQVLDAVKKTKATRWAVIIKEITGAVPKCKCEEKNPLGKCCSENAYAAAIAACAVKPAPVKTSSDPLHGVTLETILIRLVKRHGWRGLGERIPVRCFLYDPTVKSSLTFLRQTPWARKELEDWYVREIKRR
;
A
#
# COMPACT_ATOMS: atom_id res chain seq x y z
N MET A 1 15.59 -2.53 -14.10
CA MET A 1 15.18 -1.29 -14.80
C MET A 1 16.30 -0.65 -15.59
N ILE A 2 17.55 -0.74 -15.12
CA ILE A 2 18.71 -0.48 -15.97
C ILE A 2 18.62 -1.38 -17.21
N ARG A 3 18.94 -0.85 -18.39
CA ARG A 3 18.87 -1.58 -19.66
C ARG A 3 19.75 -2.84 -19.60
N PRO A 4 19.32 -3.95 -20.21
CA PRO A 4 20.11 -5.17 -20.26
C PRO A 4 21.53 -4.92 -20.79
N GLY A 5 22.53 -5.59 -20.21
CA GLY A 5 23.93 -5.47 -20.62
C GLY A 5 24.72 -4.32 -19.98
N LEU A 6 24.06 -3.35 -19.33
CA LEU A 6 24.76 -2.23 -18.67
C LEU A 6 25.10 -2.50 -17.20
N ALA A 7 24.29 -3.31 -16.51
CA ALA A 7 24.44 -3.61 -15.10
C ALA A 7 25.00 -5.01 -14.88
N ALA A 8 25.95 -5.16 -13.96
CA ALA A 8 26.38 -6.44 -13.43
C ALA A 8 25.18 -7.17 -12.77
N PRO A 9 24.92 -8.46 -13.10
CA PRO A 9 23.69 -9.16 -12.71
C PRO A 9 23.44 -9.32 -11.21
N TRP A 10 24.52 -9.37 -10.41
CA TRP A 10 24.47 -9.67 -8.98
C TRP A 10 24.66 -8.44 -8.09
N ASP A 11 24.99 -7.29 -8.69
CA ASP A 11 25.23 -6.06 -7.95
C ASP A 11 23.90 -5.39 -7.57
N ARG A 12 23.88 -4.79 -6.37
CA ARG A 12 22.74 -4.03 -5.88
C ARG A 12 22.96 -2.54 -6.12
N TYR A 13 22.13 -1.97 -6.98
CA TYR A 13 22.18 -0.55 -7.31
C TYR A 13 21.26 0.28 -6.41
N LEU A 14 21.73 1.47 -6.05
CA LEU A 14 21.01 2.46 -5.25
C LEU A 14 20.36 3.49 -6.18
N LEU A 15 19.20 4.00 -5.78
CA LEU A 15 18.48 5.03 -6.52
C LEU A 15 18.78 6.42 -5.95
N CYS A 16 19.24 7.34 -6.80
CA CYS A 16 19.42 8.74 -6.44
C CYS A 16 18.06 9.47 -6.55
N ARG A 17 17.59 10.05 -5.44
CA ARG A 17 16.28 10.70 -5.34
C ARG A 17 16.29 12.21 -5.60
N THR A 18 17.47 12.84 -5.70
CA THR A 18 17.60 14.27 -5.98
C THR A 18 17.15 14.55 -7.42
N ALA A 19 16.19 15.46 -7.60
CA ALA A 19 15.55 15.70 -8.90
C ALA A 19 16.54 16.18 -9.98
N ASP A 20 17.36 17.18 -9.65
CA ASP A 20 18.32 17.80 -10.58
C ASP A 20 19.64 17.03 -10.74
N CYS A 21 19.80 15.92 -10.01
CA CYS A 21 20.95 15.05 -10.19
C CYS A 21 20.71 14.13 -11.39
N ALA A 22 21.57 14.23 -12.42
CA ALA A 22 21.48 13.41 -13.64
C ALA A 22 21.57 11.90 -13.39
N THR A 23 22.19 11.48 -12.28
CA THR A 23 22.29 10.08 -11.86
C THR A 23 20.93 9.55 -11.45
N VAL A 24 20.49 8.45 -12.06
CA VAL A 24 19.31 7.69 -11.67
C VAL A 24 19.68 6.57 -10.71
N TYR A 25 20.45 5.59 -11.18
CA TYR A 25 20.97 4.50 -10.36
C TYR A 25 22.48 4.62 -10.23
N PHE A 26 23.03 4.18 -9.10
CA PHE A 26 24.48 4.13 -8.90
C PHE A 26 24.89 2.93 -8.04
N HIS A 27 26.13 2.53 -8.18
CA HIS A 27 26.77 1.52 -7.35
C HIS A 27 27.90 2.16 -6.53
N PRO A 28 28.11 1.80 -5.26
CA PRO A 28 29.19 2.34 -4.44
C PRO A 28 30.60 2.15 -5.02
N LYS A 29 30.80 1.14 -5.89
CA LYS A 29 32.06 0.89 -6.60
C LYS A 29 32.28 1.79 -7.83
N GLY A 30 31.40 2.77 -8.09
CA GLY A 30 31.59 3.80 -9.10
C GLY A 30 30.71 3.72 -10.35
N ALA A 31 29.92 2.65 -10.54
CA ALA A 31 28.99 2.57 -11.66
C ALA A 31 27.85 3.60 -11.51
N VAL A 32 27.51 4.31 -12.59
CA VAL A 32 26.48 5.36 -12.60
C VAL A 32 25.63 5.20 -13.85
N PHE A 33 24.31 5.30 -13.69
CA PHE A 33 23.32 5.18 -14.76
C PHE A 33 22.40 6.38 -14.74
N LYS A 34 22.12 6.95 -15.92
CA LYS A 34 21.28 8.14 -16.15
C LYS A 34 19.93 7.74 -16.76
N GLN A 35 19.10 8.73 -17.07
CA GLN A 35 17.80 8.53 -17.74
C GLN A 35 17.91 7.74 -19.04
N VAL A 36 19.00 7.92 -19.80
CA VAL A 36 19.24 7.22 -21.07
C VAL A 36 19.58 5.73 -20.87
N ASP A 37 20.01 5.33 -19.68
CA ASP A 37 20.47 3.97 -19.37
C ASP A 37 19.36 3.09 -18.77
N VAL A 38 18.18 3.66 -18.52
CA VAL A 38 17.02 2.95 -17.99
C VAL A 38 15.98 2.69 -19.08
N THR A 39 15.13 1.70 -18.85
CA THR A 39 14.06 1.32 -19.79
C THR A 39 12.82 2.21 -19.69
N VAL A 40 12.68 2.94 -18.57
CA VAL A 40 11.54 3.84 -18.32
C VAL A 40 12.04 5.16 -17.71
N PRO A 41 11.50 6.31 -18.15
CA PRO A 41 11.76 7.60 -17.52
C PRO A 41 11.46 7.59 -16.02
N VAL A 42 12.38 8.07 -15.20
CA VAL A 42 12.21 8.19 -13.76
C VAL A 42 11.53 9.52 -13.43
N TYR A 43 10.25 9.47 -13.04
CA TYR A 43 9.33 10.61 -13.04
C TYR A 43 9.74 11.80 -12.19
N PHE A 44 10.54 11.60 -11.14
CA PHE A 44 10.97 12.66 -10.22
C PHE A 44 12.29 13.31 -10.62
N LYS A 45 12.90 12.88 -11.74
CA LYS A 45 14.11 13.51 -12.28
C LYS A 45 13.75 14.65 -13.22
N THR A 46 14.55 15.70 -13.19
CA THR A 46 14.41 16.83 -14.10
C THR A 46 14.55 16.34 -15.56
N GLY A 47 13.62 16.77 -16.42
CA GLY A 47 13.58 16.35 -17.83
C GLY A 47 12.98 14.96 -18.10
N ALA A 48 12.35 14.30 -17.12
CA ALA A 48 11.66 13.04 -17.34
C ALA A 48 10.40 13.23 -18.22
N GLU A 49 10.35 12.56 -19.37
CA GLU A 49 9.18 12.58 -20.26
C GLU A 49 8.88 11.15 -20.80
N PRO A 50 7.66 10.62 -20.61
CA PRO A 50 6.57 11.21 -19.83
C PRO A 50 6.79 11.13 -18.32
N VAL A 51 6.18 12.07 -17.60
CA VAL A 51 6.11 12.03 -16.13
C VAL A 51 5.04 11.02 -15.70
N TYR A 52 5.45 9.79 -15.41
CA TYR A 52 4.53 8.74 -14.97
C TYR A 52 3.95 8.99 -13.57
N ALA A 53 2.66 8.70 -13.45
CA ALA A 53 1.96 8.54 -12.17
C ALA A 53 1.74 7.06 -11.83
N CYS A 54 1.58 6.18 -12.83
CA CYS A 54 1.50 4.73 -12.66
C CYS A 54 2.32 4.00 -13.74
N TYR A 55 3.44 3.41 -13.36
CA TYR A 55 4.26 2.62 -14.29
C TYR A 55 3.58 1.31 -14.74
N CYS A 56 2.72 0.71 -13.91
CA CYS A 56 2.08 -0.56 -14.26
C CYS A 56 1.07 -0.40 -15.40
N ALA A 57 0.37 0.72 -15.44
CA ALA A 57 -0.68 1.01 -16.42
C ALA A 57 -0.30 2.09 -17.44
N GLY A 58 0.95 2.57 -17.41
CA GLY A 58 1.43 3.63 -18.30
C GLY A 58 0.72 4.98 -18.10
N VAL A 59 0.11 5.21 -16.93
CA VAL A 59 -0.66 6.44 -16.66
C VAL A 59 0.29 7.58 -16.30
N THR A 60 0.11 8.74 -16.94
CA THR A 60 0.92 9.94 -16.72
C THR A 60 0.31 10.85 -15.66
N LYS A 61 1.13 11.77 -15.12
CA LYS A 61 0.67 12.81 -14.22
C LYS A 61 -0.40 13.70 -14.88
N ALA A 62 -0.25 14.02 -16.16
CA ALA A 62 -1.23 14.81 -16.91
C ALA A 62 -2.61 14.14 -16.95
N GLN A 63 -2.67 12.85 -17.30
CA GLN A 63 -3.92 12.08 -17.30
C GLN A 63 -4.62 12.05 -15.92
N VAL A 64 -3.82 11.95 -14.85
CA VAL A 64 -4.34 12.04 -13.47
C VAL A 64 -4.95 13.41 -13.19
N LEU A 65 -4.27 14.49 -13.57
CA LEU A 65 -4.77 15.86 -13.38
C LEU A 65 -6.06 16.08 -14.15
N ASP A 66 -6.15 15.62 -15.40
CA ASP A 66 -7.35 15.76 -16.23
C ASP A 66 -8.53 14.97 -15.67
N ALA A 67 -8.30 13.73 -15.23
CA ALA A 67 -9.31 12.91 -14.57
C ALA A 67 -9.81 13.55 -13.27
N VAL A 68 -8.92 14.12 -12.45
CA VAL A 68 -9.30 14.85 -11.22
C VAL A 68 -10.09 16.11 -11.56
N LYS A 69 -9.70 16.89 -12.56
CA LYS A 69 -10.44 18.10 -12.99
C LYS A 69 -11.86 17.76 -13.45
N LYS A 70 -12.00 16.68 -14.23
CA LYS A 70 -13.27 16.19 -14.80
C LYS A 70 -14.20 15.61 -13.74
N THR A 71 -13.69 14.71 -12.90
CA THR A 71 -14.52 13.90 -11.99
C THR A 71 -14.57 14.44 -10.56
N LYS A 72 -13.65 15.33 -10.20
CA LYS A 72 -13.35 15.72 -8.81
C LYS A 72 -12.99 14.55 -7.89
N ALA A 73 -12.69 13.37 -8.46
CA ALA A 73 -12.33 12.20 -7.68
C ALA A 73 -11.00 12.40 -6.96
N THR A 74 -10.93 11.94 -5.72
CA THR A 74 -9.72 11.99 -4.87
C THR A 74 -9.24 10.60 -4.47
N ARG A 75 -9.91 9.53 -4.91
CA ARG A 75 -9.45 8.16 -4.64
C ARG A 75 -8.66 7.65 -5.83
N TRP A 76 -7.41 7.23 -5.61
CA TRP A 76 -6.54 6.68 -6.65
C TRP A 76 -7.22 5.58 -7.49
N ALA A 77 -7.93 4.65 -6.84
CA ALA A 77 -8.65 3.58 -7.55
C ALA A 77 -9.76 4.10 -8.47
N VAL A 78 -10.42 5.21 -8.11
CA VAL A 78 -11.47 5.83 -8.94
C VAL A 78 -10.83 6.56 -10.11
N ILE A 79 -9.77 7.34 -9.85
CA ILE A 79 -9.04 8.08 -10.88
C ILE A 79 -8.43 7.12 -11.90
N ILE A 80 -7.76 6.07 -11.45
CA ILE A 80 -7.18 5.08 -12.35
C ILE A 80 -8.27 4.36 -13.13
N LYS A 81 -9.37 3.95 -12.50
CA LYS A 81 -10.49 3.33 -13.22
C LYS A 81 -11.10 4.28 -14.26
N GLU A 82 -11.18 5.57 -14.00
CA GLU A 82 -11.62 6.57 -14.99
C GLU A 82 -10.68 6.63 -16.20
N ILE A 83 -9.35 6.57 -15.97
CA ILE A 83 -8.35 6.67 -17.04
C ILE A 83 -8.22 5.36 -17.82
N THR A 84 -8.22 4.22 -17.13
CA THR A 84 -7.87 2.90 -17.68
C THR A 84 -9.07 1.96 -17.82
N GLY A 85 -10.28 2.38 -17.46
CA GLY A 85 -11.51 1.58 -17.46
C GLY A 85 -11.63 0.55 -16.32
N ALA A 86 -10.51 0.09 -15.76
CA ALA A 86 -10.45 -0.88 -14.67
C ALA A 86 -9.31 -0.57 -13.69
N VAL A 87 -9.35 -1.18 -12.50
CA VAL A 87 -8.21 -1.13 -11.57
C VAL A 87 -7.17 -2.17 -12.00
N PRO A 88 -5.96 -1.77 -12.42
CA PRO A 88 -4.96 -2.69 -12.94
C PRO A 88 -4.39 -3.59 -11.85
N LYS A 89 -4.04 -4.83 -12.22
CA LYS A 89 -3.20 -5.70 -11.38
C LYS A 89 -1.76 -5.20 -11.43
N CYS A 90 -1.32 -4.52 -10.38
CA CYS A 90 0.00 -3.88 -10.34
C CYS A 90 1.11 -4.82 -9.82
N LYS A 91 2.30 -4.68 -10.41
CA LYS A 91 3.57 -5.26 -9.94
C LYS A 91 4.58 -4.14 -9.65
N CYS A 92 4.25 -3.30 -8.68
CA CYS A 92 4.98 -2.05 -8.43
C CYS A 92 6.44 -2.29 -8.02
N GLU A 93 6.74 -3.36 -7.30
CA GLU A 93 8.11 -3.71 -6.88
C GLU A 93 9.05 -3.92 -8.08
N GLU A 94 8.51 -4.44 -9.19
CA GLU A 94 9.26 -4.68 -10.42
C GLU A 94 9.21 -3.47 -11.37
N LYS A 95 8.05 -2.82 -11.47
CA LYS A 95 7.76 -1.81 -12.52
C LYS A 95 7.89 -0.36 -12.07
N ASN A 96 7.96 -0.05 -10.77
CA ASN A 96 8.21 1.30 -10.27
C ASN A 96 9.69 1.48 -9.88
N PRO A 97 10.41 2.50 -10.36
CA PRO A 97 11.80 2.75 -9.98
C PRO A 97 12.07 2.80 -8.46
N LEU A 98 11.07 3.18 -7.67
CA LEU A 98 11.13 3.19 -6.21
C LEU A 98 10.88 1.83 -5.55
N GLY A 99 10.41 0.83 -6.30
CA GLY A 99 10.00 -0.47 -5.78
C GLY A 99 8.78 -0.41 -4.85
N LYS A 100 8.04 0.70 -4.81
CA LYS A 100 6.87 0.92 -3.92
C LYS A 100 5.59 1.17 -4.71
N CYS A 101 4.44 1.02 -4.07
CA CYS A 101 3.17 1.31 -4.73
C CYS A 101 3.06 2.78 -5.18
N CYS A 102 2.52 3.00 -6.38
CA CYS A 102 2.35 4.34 -6.96
C CYS A 102 1.27 5.16 -6.21
N SER A 103 0.31 4.49 -5.56
CA SER A 103 -0.80 5.11 -4.84
C SER A 103 -0.35 6.00 -3.67
N GLU A 104 0.82 5.73 -3.11
CA GLU A 104 1.37 6.50 -1.99
C GLU A 104 2.15 7.74 -2.43
N ASN A 105 2.68 7.76 -3.67
CA ASN A 105 3.69 8.75 -4.09
C ASN A 105 3.24 9.68 -5.24
N ALA A 106 2.53 9.18 -6.25
CA ALA A 106 2.09 10.00 -7.38
C ALA A 106 0.82 10.80 -7.08
N TYR A 107 -0.05 10.23 -6.25
CA TYR A 107 -1.30 10.82 -5.80
C TYR A 107 -1.08 12.12 -5.00
N ALA A 108 -0.12 12.13 -4.07
CA ALA A 108 0.18 13.30 -3.23
C ALA A 108 0.69 14.50 -4.06
N ALA A 109 1.59 14.25 -5.02
CA ALA A 109 2.17 15.31 -5.86
C ALA A 109 1.18 15.89 -6.88
N ALA A 110 0.22 15.09 -7.37
CA ALA A 110 -0.82 15.56 -8.30
C ALA A 110 -1.92 16.36 -7.57
N ILE A 111 -2.34 15.92 -6.38
CA ILE A 111 -3.34 16.62 -5.57
C ILE A 111 -2.78 17.93 -5.00
N ALA A 112 -1.53 17.94 -4.51
CA ALA A 112 -0.89 19.16 -4.02
C ALA A 112 -0.83 20.27 -5.09
N ALA A 113 -0.65 19.90 -6.36
CA ALA A 113 -0.62 20.84 -7.48
C ALA A 113 -2.00 21.33 -7.93
N CYS A 114 -3.10 20.64 -7.58
CA CYS A 114 -4.44 20.96 -8.07
C CYS A 114 -5.26 21.89 -7.16
N ALA A 115 -4.80 22.22 -5.95
CA ALA A 115 -5.58 22.91 -4.91
C ALA A 115 -6.94 22.25 -4.58
N VAL A 116 -7.22 21.05 -5.10
CA VAL A 116 -8.41 20.26 -4.78
C VAL A 116 -8.18 19.67 -3.39
N LYS A 117 -8.87 20.22 -2.39
CA LYS A 117 -8.89 19.62 -1.05
C LYS A 117 -9.32 18.15 -1.20
N PRO A 118 -8.54 17.18 -0.69
CA PRO A 118 -8.96 15.79 -0.75
C PRO A 118 -10.34 15.68 -0.11
N ALA A 119 -11.32 15.16 -0.85
CA ALA A 119 -12.62 14.88 -0.28
C ALA A 119 -12.38 14.04 0.98
N PRO A 120 -12.94 14.42 2.14
CA PRO A 120 -12.73 13.69 3.37
C PRO A 120 -13.09 12.24 3.08
N VAL A 121 -12.14 11.33 3.32
CA VAL A 121 -12.43 9.91 3.31
C VAL A 121 -13.61 9.75 4.25
N LYS A 122 -14.76 9.26 3.76
CA LYS A 122 -15.88 8.89 4.65
C LYS A 122 -15.30 7.91 5.65
N THR A 123 -14.99 8.41 6.84
CA THR A 123 -14.59 7.59 7.97
C THR A 123 -15.82 6.77 8.28
N SER A 124 -15.77 5.47 7.99
CA SER A 124 -16.81 4.58 8.46
C SER A 124 -16.90 4.75 9.96
N SER A 125 -18.09 5.03 10.49
CA SER A 125 -18.34 5.02 11.93
C SER A 125 -18.24 3.62 12.53
N ASP A 126 -18.01 2.60 11.69
CA ASP A 126 -17.68 1.25 12.08
C ASP A 126 -16.33 1.19 12.81
N PRO A 127 -16.32 0.86 14.12
CA PRO A 127 -15.09 0.72 14.91
C PRO A 127 -14.13 -0.37 14.40
N LEU A 128 -14.61 -1.26 13.52
CA LEU A 128 -13.81 -2.31 12.89
C LEU A 128 -13.26 -1.90 11.51
N HIS A 129 -13.54 -0.69 11.03
CA HIS A 129 -13.10 -0.26 9.71
C HIS A 129 -11.56 -0.30 9.59
N GLY A 130 -11.06 -1.16 8.71
CA GLY A 130 -9.62 -1.34 8.48
C GLY A 130 -8.90 -2.18 9.54
N VAL A 131 -9.62 -2.78 10.50
CA VAL A 131 -9.04 -3.67 11.51
C VAL A 131 -9.17 -5.12 11.05
N THR A 132 -8.06 -5.86 11.01
CA THR A 132 -8.06 -7.28 10.64
C THR A 132 -8.42 -8.17 11.83
N LEU A 133 -9.00 -9.35 11.56
CA LEU A 133 -9.29 -10.35 12.60
C LEU A 133 -8.05 -10.77 13.39
N GLU A 134 -6.88 -10.82 12.74
CA GLU A 134 -5.59 -11.05 13.38
C GLU A 134 -5.23 -9.93 14.36
N THR A 135 -5.42 -8.67 13.96
CA THR A 135 -5.19 -7.53 14.85
C THR A 135 -6.07 -7.59 16.08
N ILE A 136 -7.35 -7.95 15.91
CA ILE A 136 -8.31 -8.11 17.01
C ILE A 136 -7.82 -9.19 17.99
N LEU A 137 -7.53 -10.39 17.48
CA LEU A 137 -7.09 -11.51 18.28
C LEU A 137 -5.80 -11.18 19.05
N ILE A 138 -4.77 -10.66 18.37
CA ILE A 138 -3.50 -10.31 19.00
C ILE A 138 -3.70 -9.26 20.10
N ARG A 139 -4.53 -8.24 19.87
CA ARG A 139 -4.79 -7.21 20.88
C ARG A 139 -5.48 -7.76 22.12
N LEU A 140 -6.50 -8.61 21.94
CA LEU A 140 -7.22 -9.22 23.06
C LEU A 140 -6.33 -10.22 23.82
N VAL A 141 -5.55 -11.05 23.13
CA VAL A 141 -4.57 -11.96 23.75
C VAL A 141 -3.53 -11.17 24.53
N LYS A 142 -3.01 -10.06 23.97
CA LYS A 142 -2.01 -9.22 24.65
C LYS A 142 -2.54 -8.62 25.96
N ARG A 143 -3.84 -8.33 26.03
CA ARG A 143 -4.45 -7.67 27.21
C ARG A 143 -4.97 -8.67 28.24
N HIS A 144 -5.59 -9.77 27.80
CA HIS A 144 -6.33 -10.70 28.66
C HIS A 144 -5.68 -12.08 28.78
N GLY A 145 -4.69 -12.36 27.92
CA GLY A 145 -4.10 -13.68 27.80
C GLY A 145 -5.07 -14.71 27.22
N TRP A 146 -4.54 -15.87 26.85
CA TRP A 146 -5.35 -16.96 26.31
C TRP A 146 -6.39 -17.49 27.32
N ARG A 147 -6.04 -17.49 28.62
CA ARG A 147 -6.96 -17.89 29.68
C ARG A 147 -8.21 -17.01 29.69
N GLY A 148 -8.05 -15.67 29.67
CA GLY A 148 -9.18 -14.74 29.65
C GLY A 148 -10.01 -14.84 28.36
N LEU A 149 -9.39 -15.20 27.24
CA LEU A 149 -10.11 -15.50 26.00
C LEU A 149 -10.96 -16.77 26.13
N GLY A 150 -10.39 -17.84 26.67
CA GLY A 150 -11.08 -19.12 26.87
C GLY A 150 -12.21 -19.05 27.91
N GLU A 151 -12.06 -18.23 28.94
CA GLU A 151 -13.12 -17.96 29.92
C GLU A 151 -14.33 -17.28 29.28
N ARG A 152 -14.10 -16.35 28.34
CA ARG A 152 -15.17 -15.54 27.73
C ARG A 152 -15.75 -16.15 26.46
N ILE A 153 -14.93 -16.85 25.69
CA ILE A 153 -15.30 -17.53 24.46
C ILE A 153 -14.79 -18.97 24.62
N PRO A 154 -15.58 -19.88 25.21
CA PRO A 154 -15.14 -21.23 25.57
C PRO A 154 -15.07 -22.14 24.35
N VAL A 155 -14.09 -21.87 23.48
CA VAL A 155 -13.78 -22.66 22.27
C VAL A 155 -12.47 -23.40 22.46
N ARG A 156 -12.40 -24.60 21.90
CA ARG A 156 -11.26 -25.52 22.08
C ARG A 156 -9.91 -24.86 21.74
N CYS A 157 -9.85 -24.05 20.67
CA CYS A 157 -8.62 -23.42 20.22
C CYS A 157 -8.09 -22.29 21.13
N PHE A 158 -8.85 -21.85 22.13
CA PHE A 158 -8.37 -20.92 23.18
C PHE A 158 -7.98 -21.63 24.47
N LEU A 159 -8.52 -22.83 24.71
CA LEU A 159 -8.33 -23.59 25.95
C LEU A 159 -7.16 -24.58 25.88
N TYR A 160 -6.86 -25.12 24.69
CA TYR A 160 -5.89 -26.20 24.52
C TYR A 160 -4.83 -25.82 23.48
N ASP A 161 -3.59 -25.70 23.95
CA ASP A 161 -2.40 -25.29 23.17
C ASP A 161 -2.70 -24.12 22.19
N PRO A 162 -3.11 -22.96 22.73
CA PRO A 162 -3.61 -21.88 21.90
C PRO A 162 -2.48 -21.20 21.13
N THR A 163 -2.65 -21.08 19.81
CA THR A 163 -1.74 -20.33 18.95
C THR A 163 -2.52 -19.37 18.07
N VAL A 164 -1.92 -18.22 17.72
CA VAL A 164 -2.55 -17.23 16.83
C VAL A 164 -3.00 -17.87 15.51
N LYS A 165 -2.15 -18.73 14.92
CA LYS A 165 -2.41 -19.37 13.63
C LYS A 165 -3.59 -20.35 13.70
N SER A 166 -3.63 -21.25 14.69
CA SER A 166 -4.72 -22.23 14.82
C SER A 166 -6.04 -21.55 15.18
N SER A 167 -6.01 -20.56 16.07
CA SER A 167 -7.17 -19.76 16.42
C SER A 167 -7.73 -18.97 15.23
N LEU A 168 -6.89 -18.35 14.40
CA LEU A 168 -7.37 -17.63 13.21
C LEU A 168 -8.02 -18.55 12.18
N THR A 169 -7.45 -19.74 11.96
CA THR A 169 -8.06 -20.75 11.09
C THR A 169 -9.44 -21.14 11.62
N PHE A 170 -9.56 -21.39 12.92
CA PHE A 170 -10.84 -21.72 13.56
C PHE A 170 -11.86 -20.56 13.46
N LEU A 171 -11.48 -19.34 13.82
CA LEU A 171 -12.35 -18.16 13.75
C LEU A 171 -12.80 -17.85 12.31
N ARG A 172 -12.01 -18.24 11.30
CA ARG A 172 -12.42 -18.13 9.90
C ARG A 172 -13.53 -19.13 9.52
N GLN A 173 -13.55 -20.28 10.15
CA GLN A 173 -14.53 -21.35 9.90
C GLN A 173 -15.73 -21.32 10.86
N THR A 174 -15.64 -20.57 11.95
CA THR A 174 -16.68 -20.52 13.00
C THR A 174 -17.19 -19.09 13.20
N PRO A 175 -18.23 -18.66 12.44
CA PRO A 175 -18.70 -17.28 12.43
C PRO A 175 -19.17 -16.75 13.79
N TRP A 176 -19.85 -17.57 14.60
CA TRP A 176 -20.33 -17.12 15.91
C TRP A 176 -19.17 -16.75 16.85
N ALA A 177 -18.11 -17.54 16.88
CA ALA A 177 -16.94 -17.29 17.74
C ALA A 177 -16.15 -16.06 17.26
N ARG A 178 -16.07 -15.87 15.94
CA ARG A 178 -15.51 -14.64 15.36
C ARG A 178 -16.29 -13.41 15.79
N LYS A 179 -17.63 -13.48 15.67
CA LYS A 179 -18.51 -12.37 16.03
C LYS A 179 -18.37 -11.99 17.50
N GLU A 180 -18.34 -12.97 18.42
CA GLU A 180 -18.12 -12.71 19.85
C GLU A 180 -16.78 -11.99 20.12
N LEU A 181 -15.72 -12.40 19.41
CA LEU A 181 -14.41 -11.78 19.52
C LEU A 181 -14.41 -10.33 18.99
N GLU A 182 -15.05 -10.10 17.84
CA GLU A 182 -15.23 -8.78 17.23
C GLU A 182 -16.08 -7.86 18.15
N ASP A 183 -17.21 -8.35 18.66
CA ASP A 183 -18.12 -7.62 19.55
C ASP A 183 -17.46 -7.27 20.89
N TRP A 184 -16.62 -8.16 21.43
CA TRP A 184 -15.80 -7.83 22.60
C TRP A 184 -14.82 -6.71 22.27
N TYR A 185 -14.08 -6.81 21.17
CA TYR A 185 -13.12 -5.80 20.78
C TYR A 185 -13.75 -4.41 20.55
N VAL A 186 -14.92 -4.34 19.90
CA VAL A 186 -15.69 -3.10 19.74
C VAL A 186 -16.06 -2.50 21.11
N ARG A 187 -16.50 -3.33 22.07
CA ARG A 187 -16.81 -2.87 23.44
C ARG A 187 -15.59 -2.29 24.14
N GLU A 188 -14.39 -2.81 23.91
CA GLU A 188 -13.16 -2.26 24.53
C GLU A 188 -12.74 -0.93 23.93
N ILE A 189 -12.91 -0.76 22.61
CA ILE A 189 -12.62 0.51 21.95
C ILE A 189 -13.60 1.60 22.43
N LYS A 190 -14.89 1.28 22.56
CA LYS A 190 -15.92 2.23 23.00
C LYS A 190 -15.79 2.69 24.46
N ARG A 191 -15.05 1.95 25.30
CA ARG A 191 -14.82 2.28 26.72
C ARG A 191 -13.59 3.15 26.97
N ARG A 192 -12.85 3.51 25.91
CA ARG A 192 -11.74 4.47 25.95
C ARG A 192 -12.22 5.84 25.52
#